data_AF-A0A9X5GVT5-F1
#
_entry.id   AF-A0A9X5GVT5-F1
#
_cell.length_a   1.000
_cell.length_b   1.000
_cell.length_c   1.000
_cell.angle_alpha   90.00
_cell.angle_beta   90.00
_cell.angle_gamma   90.00
#
_symmetry.space_group_name_H-M   'P 1'
#
loop_
_entity.id
_entity.type
_entity.pdbx_description
1 polymer ?
#
loop_
_entity_poly.entity_id
_entity_poly.type
_entity_poly.pdbx_seq_one_letter_code
_entity_poly.pdbx_strand_id
1 'polypeptide(L)'
;MIRCGLSDKVKGMILMGNDINSLSGIEFENICKNLIENMGFSVETTKASGDGGIDLIAYNHEPVLSGKYIIQCKRYSGSVGEPIIRDLYGVITSERANKGILMTTGYFTKSAIAFAEDKPIELIDGEQLNALLKRHGVSIGAFSTVSNKDVIRIEQEIDNCNLEFRKSYNRFDSEMNVLLFSVDDEELYDDISAKYVTLRLYEIAQVVNCSLQGTSKEIVIFKKLLKDMHIVSNDDSEYQMIYRKFLDNTDNYRTIMQNTAMSNEDELMGGFWLDLMVAAGDYNENETLKNIIDYHKEYLDELAKIIWYFVRQDSFTEKYCILDGWLENYKNELDLIKETIDEC
;
A
#
# COMPACT_ATOMS: atom_id res chain seq x y z
N MET A 1 12.23 -1.85 -29.61
CA MET A 1 11.13 -0.90 -29.98
C MET A 1 9.80 -1.52 -29.56
N ILE A 2 9.45 -1.44 -28.26
CA ILE A 2 8.10 -1.71 -27.77
C ILE A 2 7.79 -0.55 -26.82
N ARG A 3 7.37 0.57 -27.40
CA ARG A 3 6.77 1.69 -26.68
C ARG A 3 5.30 1.73 -27.06
N CYS A 4 4.47 2.12 -26.09
CA CYS A 4 3.10 2.62 -26.28
C CYS A 4 2.01 1.54 -26.39
N GLY A 5 1.35 1.25 -25.27
CA GLY A 5 0.10 0.46 -25.26
C GLY A 5 -0.51 0.27 -23.86
N LEU A 6 0.31 0.06 -22.84
CA LEU A 6 -0.19 -0.16 -21.46
C LEU A 6 -0.57 1.14 -20.73
N SER A 7 0.08 2.27 -21.04
CA SER A 7 -0.07 3.53 -20.29
C SER A 7 -1.51 4.05 -20.23
N ASP A 8 -2.26 3.98 -21.34
CA ASP A 8 -3.60 4.60 -21.41
C ASP A 8 -4.73 3.68 -20.95
N LYS A 9 -4.60 2.35 -21.12
CA LYS A 9 -5.54 1.37 -20.55
C LYS A 9 -5.41 1.29 -19.03
N VAL A 10 -4.19 1.36 -18.50
CA VAL A 10 -3.93 1.38 -17.06
C VAL A 10 -4.42 2.68 -16.43
N LYS A 11 -4.25 3.83 -17.10
CA LYS A 11 -4.88 5.11 -16.68
C LYS A 11 -6.41 5.04 -16.65
N GLY A 12 -7.03 4.34 -17.60
CA GLY A 12 -8.48 4.12 -17.64
C GLY A 12 -9.01 3.22 -16.52
N MET A 13 -8.26 2.18 -16.14
CA MET A 13 -8.64 1.26 -15.05
C MET A 13 -8.42 1.87 -13.65
N ILE A 14 -7.43 2.76 -13.47
CA ILE A 14 -7.18 3.47 -12.20
C ILE A 14 -8.37 4.37 -11.79
N LEU A 15 -9.22 4.77 -12.74
CA LEU A 15 -10.39 5.61 -12.47
C LEU A 15 -11.64 4.83 -12.08
N MET A 16 -11.67 3.49 -12.21
CA MET A 16 -12.88 2.68 -11.98
C MET A 16 -13.04 2.14 -10.55
N GLY A 17 -12.13 2.47 -9.63
CA GLY A 17 -12.19 2.03 -8.21
C GLY A 17 -12.43 3.14 -7.17
N ASN A 18 -12.65 4.40 -7.60
CA ASN A 18 -12.66 5.57 -6.73
C ASN A 18 -14.06 6.15 -6.47
N ASP A 19 -15.08 5.31 -6.28
CA ASP A 19 -16.43 5.80 -6.00
C ASP A 19 -16.80 5.59 -4.53
N ILE A 20 -17.03 6.68 -3.80
CA ILE A 20 -17.51 6.63 -2.41
C ILE A 20 -18.84 5.86 -2.29
N ASN A 21 -19.62 5.75 -3.38
CA ASN A 21 -20.87 5.02 -3.40
C ASN A 21 -20.70 3.48 -3.34
N SER A 22 -19.52 2.95 -3.68
CA SER A 22 -19.24 1.52 -3.62
C SER A 22 -18.82 1.03 -2.24
N LEU A 23 -18.59 1.93 -1.28
CA LEU A 23 -18.18 1.61 0.09
C LEU A 23 -19.33 1.02 0.91
N SER A 24 -19.01 0.13 1.86
CA SER A 24 -19.92 -0.21 2.97
C SER A 24 -20.05 0.94 3.97
N GLY A 25 -21.03 0.86 4.88
CA GLY A 25 -21.21 1.91 5.91
C GLY A 25 -19.98 2.12 6.79
N ILE A 26 -19.35 1.03 7.21
CA ILE A 26 -18.14 1.05 8.05
C ILE A 26 -16.94 1.61 7.27
N GLU A 27 -16.78 1.22 6.00
CA GLU A 27 -15.71 1.76 5.15
C GLU A 27 -15.88 3.27 4.91
N PHE A 28 -17.13 3.72 4.76
CA PHE A 28 -17.46 5.14 4.62
C PHE A 28 -17.12 5.93 5.88
N GLU A 29 -17.49 5.42 7.07
CA GLU A 29 -17.12 6.02 8.36
C GLU A 29 -15.59 6.13 8.52
N ASN A 30 -14.85 5.08 8.17
CA ASN A 30 -13.38 5.07 8.23
C ASN A 30 -12.75 6.08 7.27
N ILE A 31 -13.26 6.20 6.04
CA ILE A 31 -12.76 7.20 5.09
C ILE A 31 -13.02 8.62 5.59
N CYS A 32 -14.18 8.87 6.20
CA CYS A 32 -14.50 10.15 6.81
C CYS A 32 -13.58 10.45 8.01
N LYS A 33 -13.27 9.44 8.83
CA LYS A 33 -12.29 9.56 9.92
C LYS A 33 -10.91 9.96 9.38
N ASN A 34 -10.38 9.22 8.40
CA ASN A 34 -9.06 9.47 7.82
C ASN A 34 -8.97 10.88 7.21
N LEU A 35 -10.04 11.34 6.56
CA LEU A 35 -10.11 12.72 6.05
C LEU A 35 -9.93 13.74 7.17
N ILE A 36 -10.62 13.56 8.30
CA ILE A 36 -10.56 14.50 9.41
C ILE A 36 -9.20 14.46 10.12
N GLU A 37 -8.59 13.28 10.25
CA GLU A 37 -7.22 13.13 10.75
C GLU A 37 -6.21 13.83 9.83
N ASN A 38 -6.33 13.68 8.50
CA ASN A 38 -5.50 14.37 7.52
C ASN A 38 -5.74 15.89 7.45
N MET A 39 -6.84 16.37 8.05
CA MET A 39 -7.09 17.80 8.26
C MET A 39 -6.48 18.32 9.57
N GLY A 40 -5.76 17.47 10.33
CA GLY A 40 -5.03 17.84 11.54
C GLY A 40 -5.81 17.67 12.86
N PHE A 41 -6.95 16.97 12.83
CA PHE A 41 -7.77 16.73 14.04
C PHE A 41 -7.39 15.41 14.71
N SER A 42 -7.54 15.32 16.02
CA SER A 42 -7.54 14.04 16.75
C SER A 42 -8.94 13.44 16.76
N VAL A 43 -9.13 12.19 16.35
CA VAL A 43 -10.46 11.60 16.13
C VAL A 43 -10.68 10.32 16.94
N GLU A 44 -11.83 10.25 17.60
CA GLU A 44 -12.32 9.09 18.35
C GLU A 44 -13.59 8.53 17.67
N THR A 45 -13.64 7.20 17.49
CA THR A 45 -14.84 6.51 16.98
C THR A 45 -15.80 6.18 18.13
N THR A 46 -17.08 6.50 17.97
CA THR A 46 -18.14 6.14 18.93
C THR A 46 -18.68 4.74 18.64
N LYS A 47 -19.31 4.10 19.64
CA LYS A 47 -20.00 2.82 19.43
C LYS A 47 -21.44 3.10 19.03
N ALA A 48 -21.92 2.42 18.00
CA ALA A 48 -23.24 2.63 17.38
C ALA A 48 -24.49 2.52 18.30
N SER A 49 -24.34 2.21 19.60
CA SER A 49 -25.46 2.04 20.52
C SER A 49 -25.56 3.18 21.53
N GLY A 50 -26.54 4.06 21.35
CA GLY A 50 -27.01 5.00 22.39
C GLY A 50 -26.72 6.49 22.13
N ASP A 51 -25.80 6.83 21.23
CA ASP A 51 -25.24 8.19 21.12
C ASP A 51 -25.96 9.07 20.07
N GLY A 52 -27.25 8.84 19.81
CA GLY A 52 -28.01 9.66 18.84
C GLY A 52 -27.53 9.53 17.38
N GLY A 53 -26.73 8.50 17.07
CA GLY A 53 -26.21 8.23 15.73
C GLY A 53 -24.96 9.02 15.37
N ILE A 54 -24.18 9.48 16.35
CA ILE A 54 -22.83 10.01 16.12
C ILE A 54 -21.88 8.87 15.80
N ASP A 55 -20.99 9.10 14.83
CA ASP A 55 -20.00 8.10 14.39
C ASP A 55 -18.58 8.49 14.80
N LEU A 56 -18.26 9.80 14.84
CA LEU A 56 -16.94 10.30 15.24
C LEU A 56 -17.02 11.53 16.16
N ILE A 57 -16.08 11.64 17.08
CA ILE A 57 -15.80 12.84 17.87
C ILE A 57 -14.39 13.31 17.50
N ALA A 58 -14.27 14.55 17.03
CA ALA A 58 -13.00 15.13 16.59
C ALA A 58 -12.60 16.33 17.47
N TYR A 59 -11.31 16.47 17.73
CA TYR A 59 -10.74 17.55 18.52
C TYR A 59 -9.72 18.33 17.68
N ASN A 60 -9.95 19.64 17.58
CA ASN A 60 -8.94 20.55 17.06
C ASN A 60 -8.10 21.06 18.25
N HIS A 61 -6.78 21.06 18.10
CA HIS A 61 -5.82 21.55 19.10
C HIS A 61 -5.12 22.84 18.68
N GLU A 62 -5.39 23.34 17.48
CA GLU A 62 -4.82 24.60 17.01
C GLU A 62 -5.27 25.77 17.91
N PRO A 63 -4.33 26.65 18.33
CA PRO A 63 -4.69 27.85 19.07
C PRO A 63 -5.78 28.64 18.35
N VAL A 64 -6.73 29.21 19.10
CA VAL A 64 -7.91 29.95 18.59
C VAL A 64 -9.01 29.07 17.98
N LEU A 65 -8.68 27.92 17.37
CA LEU A 65 -9.64 27.00 16.75
C LEU A 65 -9.94 25.75 17.59
N SER A 66 -9.32 25.64 18.76
CA SER A 66 -9.44 24.49 19.63
C SER A 66 -10.88 24.20 20.04
N GLY A 67 -11.31 22.95 19.96
CA GLY A 67 -12.69 22.60 20.26
C GLY A 67 -13.07 21.17 19.94
N LYS A 68 -14.27 20.80 20.36
CA LYS A 68 -14.90 19.50 20.12
C LYS A 68 -15.86 19.59 18.94
N TYR A 69 -15.75 18.65 18.02
CA TYR A 69 -16.54 18.53 16.82
C TYR A 69 -17.23 17.18 16.83
N ILE A 70 -18.50 17.15 16.45
CA ILE A 70 -19.30 15.93 16.41
C ILE A 70 -19.64 15.62 14.98
N ILE A 71 -19.39 14.38 14.56
CA ILE A 71 -19.48 14.00 13.16
C ILE A 71 -20.40 12.80 13.01
N GLN A 72 -21.34 12.94 12.08
CA GLN A 72 -22.23 11.87 11.65
C GLN A 72 -21.99 11.56 10.17
N CYS A 73 -21.75 10.29 9.87
CA CYS A 73 -21.50 9.75 8.56
C CYS A 73 -22.75 8.98 8.09
N LYS A 74 -23.34 9.39 6.97
CA LYS A 74 -24.48 8.69 6.36
C LYS A 74 -24.14 8.24 4.95
N ARG A 75 -23.84 6.94 4.82
CA ARG A 75 -23.85 6.28 3.51
C ARG A 75 -25.29 6.20 3.00
N TYR A 76 -25.62 7.01 2.01
CA TYR A 76 -26.99 7.19 1.51
C TYR A 76 -26.98 7.28 -0.01
N SER A 77 -27.86 6.52 -0.68
CA SER A 77 -28.05 6.59 -2.13
C SER A 77 -29.05 7.68 -2.56
N GLY A 78 -29.71 8.33 -1.59
CA GLY A 78 -30.72 9.36 -1.81
C GLY A 78 -30.40 10.67 -1.07
N SER A 79 -31.44 11.47 -0.79
CA SER A 79 -31.27 12.73 -0.07
C SER A 79 -31.45 12.59 1.44
N VAL A 80 -30.58 13.23 2.21
CA VAL A 80 -30.67 13.39 3.66
C VAL A 80 -31.65 14.53 3.98
N GLY A 81 -32.67 14.22 4.79
CA GLY A 81 -33.71 15.17 5.17
C GLY A 81 -33.47 15.89 6.49
N GLU A 82 -34.22 16.97 6.71
CA GLU A 82 -34.20 17.80 7.93
C GLU A 82 -34.21 17.03 9.26
N PRO A 83 -35.00 15.95 9.47
CA PRO A 83 -35.06 15.29 10.77
C PRO A 83 -33.70 14.83 11.29
N ILE A 84 -32.84 14.33 10.41
CA ILE A 84 -31.50 13.85 10.77
C ILE A 84 -30.62 15.03 11.24
N ILE A 85 -30.71 16.18 10.57
CA ILE A 85 -29.96 17.38 10.93
C ILE A 85 -30.46 17.96 12.25
N ARG A 86 -31.77 17.91 12.49
CA ARG A 86 -32.37 18.33 13.77
C ARG A 86 -31.92 17.45 14.93
N ASP A 87 -31.84 16.15 14.73
CA ASP A 87 -31.35 15.21 15.75
C ASP A 87 -29.87 15.48 16.06
N LEU A 88 -29.03 15.67 15.02
CA LEU A 88 -27.64 16.08 15.16
C LEU A 88 -27.50 17.39 15.96
N TYR A 89 -28.35 18.38 15.68
CA TYR A 89 -28.36 19.66 16.41
C TYR A 89 -28.64 19.49 17.91
N GLY A 90 -29.54 18.57 18.26
CA GLY A 90 -29.80 18.19 19.66
C GLY A 90 -28.53 17.68 20.35
N VAL A 91 -27.76 16.83 19.67
CA VAL A 91 -26.52 16.26 20.19
C VAL A 91 -25.41 17.31 20.34
N ILE A 92 -25.24 18.20 19.36
CA ILE A 92 -24.27 19.31 19.46
C ILE A 92 -24.52 20.13 20.73
N THR A 93 -25.80 20.41 21.00
CA THR A 93 -26.21 21.20 22.16
C THR A 93 -25.98 20.46 23.47
N SER A 94 -26.32 19.17 23.55
CA SER A 94 -26.14 18.36 24.77
C SER A 94 -24.66 18.13 25.10
N GLU A 95 -23.85 17.88 24.07
CA GLU A 95 -22.41 17.60 24.19
C GLU A 95 -21.54 18.85 24.28
N ARG A 96 -22.15 20.04 24.16
CA ARG A 96 -21.48 21.35 24.10
C ARG A 96 -20.36 21.38 23.05
N ALA A 97 -20.60 20.75 21.91
CA ALA A 97 -19.65 20.75 20.80
C ALA A 97 -19.65 22.11 20.09
N ASN A 98 -18.49 22.50 19.57
CA ASN A 98 -18.30 23.73 18.82
C ASN A 98 -19.07 23.70 17.48
N LYS A 99 -19.10 22.53 16.84
CA LYS A 99 -19.77 22.33 15.56
C LYS A 99 -20.16 20.86 15.37
N GLY A 100 -21.27 20.63 14.68
CA GLY A 100 -21.62 19.32 14.12
C GLY A 100 -21.31 19.28 12.63
N ILE A 101 -20.92 18.10 12.13
CA ILE A 101 -20.62 17.88 10.72
C ILE A 101 -21.43 16.66 10.28
N LEU A 102 -22.21 16.79 9.22
CA LEU A 102 -22.87 15.65 8.58
C LEU A 102 -22.21 15.40 7.22
N MET A 103 -21.61 14.22 7.07
CA MET A 103 -21.02 13.76 5.80
C MET A 103 -21.90 12.69 5.18
N THR A 104 -22.14 12.77 3.87
CA THR A 104 -22.92 11.76 3.15
C THR A 104 -22.36 11.47 1.77
N THR A 105 -22.58 10.24 1.27
CA THR A 105 -22.35 9.90 -0.14
C THR A 105 -23.43 10.48 -1.08
N GLY A 106 -24.57 10.88 -0.52
CA GLY A 106 -25.71 11.42 -1.25
C GLY A 106 -25.75 12.95 -1.27
N TYR A 107 -26.98 13.50 -1.23
CA TYR A 107 -27.24 14.95 -1.25
C TYR A 107 -28.11 15.38 -0.07
N PHE A 108 -28.23 16.68 0.19
CA PHE A 108 -29.15 17.22 1.19
C PHE A 108 -30.43 17.75 0.55
N THR A 109 -31.58 17.59 1.23
CA THR A 109 -32.81 18.26 0.79
C THR A 109 -32.74 19.77 1.04
N LYS A 110 -33.53 20.57 0.32
CA LYS A 110 -33.63 22.02 0.56
C LYS A 110 -34.03 22.35 2.00
N SER A 111 -34.93 21.55 2.59
CA SER A 111 -35.33 21.71 3.99
C SER A 111 -34.19 21.40 4.96
N ALA A 112 -33.35 20.41 4.65
CA ALA A 112 -32.16 20.11 5.41
C ALA A 112 -31.16 21.28 5.41
N ILE A 113 -30.88 21.83 4.23
CA ILE A 113 -29.98 22.98 4.07
C ILE A 113 -30.53 24.20 4.82
N ALA A 114 -31.80 24.56 4.60
CA ALA A 114 -32.43 25.68 5.28
C ALA A 114 -32.49 25.51 6.81
N PHE A 115 -32.57 24.27 7.31
CA PHE A 115 -32.49 24.05 8.75
C PHE A 115 -31.06 24.20 9.28
N ALA A 116 -30.03 23.82 8.52
CA ALA A 116 -28.63 24.01 8.93
C ALA A 116 -28.20 25.48 8.89
N GLU A 117 -28.84 26.32 8.06
CA GLU A 117 -28.61 27.77 8.03
C GLU A 117 -28.70 28.37 9.46
N ASP A 118 -27.69 29.19 9.78
CA ASP A 118 -27.46 29.86 11.07
C ASP A 118 -27.24 28.96 12.30
N LYS A 119 -27.00 27.65 12.10
CA LYS A 119 -26.64 26.73 13.19
C LYS A 119 -25.17 26.34 13.07
N PRO A 120 -24.52 25.90 14.17
CA PRO A 120 -23.16 25.36 14.17
C PRO A 120 -23.14 23.97 13.52
N ILE A 121 -23.60 23.86 12.27
CA ILE A 121 -23.70 22.61 11.49
C ILE A 121 -23.03 22.83 10.15
N GLU A 122 -22.15 21.91 9.76
CA GLU A 122 -21.60 21.80 8.41
C GLU A 122 -22.24 20.61 7.69
N LEU A 123 -22.61 20.81 6.41
CA LEU A 123 -23.17 19.77 5.56
C LEU A 123 -22.19 19.48 4.42
N ILE A 124 -21.67 18.26 4.36
CA ILE A 124 -20.73 17.81 3.34
C ILE A 124 -21.40 16.71 2.52
N ASP A 125 -21.83 17.05 1.31
CA ASP A 125 -22.43 16.09 0.37
C ASP A 125 -21.36 15.26 -0.36
N GLY A 126 -21.79 14.32 -1.21
CA GLY A 126 -20.87 13.42 -1.90
C GLY A 126 -19.90 14.12 -2.85
N GLU A 127 -20.30 15.25 -3.47
CA GLU A 127 -19.42 16.00 -4.37
C GLU A 127 -18.35 16.75 -3.58
N GLN A 128 -18.76 17.44 -2.51
CA GLN A 128 -17.85 18.15 -1.61
C GLN A 128 -16.91 17.19 -0.90
N LEU A 129 -17.42 16.04 -0.46
CA LEU A 129 -16.61 14.99 0.18
C LEU A 129 -15.52 14.49 -0.77
N ASN A 130 -15.88 14.18 -2.02
CA ASN A 130 -14.89 13.77 -3.03
C ASN A 130 -13.82 14.84 -3.30
N ALA A 131 -14.20 16.13 -3.30
CA ALA A 131 -13.25 17.22 -3.45
C ALA A 131 -12.30 17.33 -2.24
N LEU A 132 -12.81 17.16 -1.02
CA LEU A 132 -12.02 17.16 0.21
C LEU A 132 -11.06 15.97 0.29
N LEU A 133 -11.53 14.77 -0.06
CA LEU A 133 -10.70 13.56 -0.13
C LEU A 133 -9.51 13.78 -1.06
N LYS A 134 -9.74 14.31 -2.27
CA LYS A 134 -8.68 14.65 -3.22
C LYS A 134 -7.72 15.71 -2.68
N ARG A 135 -8.25 16.77 -2.07
CA ARG A 135 -7.45 17.88 -1.53
C ARG A 135 -6.52 17.44 -0.40
N HIS A 136 -6.96 16.49 0.43
CA HIS A 136 -6.22 16.00 1.59
C HIS A 136 -5.54 14.64 1.35
N GLY A 137 -5.38 14.24 0.08
CA GLY A 137 -4.63 13.04 -0.31
C GLY A 137 -5.27 11.72 0.14
N VAL A 138 -6.55 11.70 0.51
CA VAL A 138 -7.24 10.50 0.98
C VAL A 138 -7.77 9.71 -0.23
N SER A 139 -7.28 8.48 -0.38
CA SER A 139 -7.71 7.58 -1.46
C SER A 139 -8.83 6.66 -1.00
N ILE A 140 -9.85 6.48 -1.83
CA ILE A 140 -10.97 5.56 -1.61
C ILE A 140 -10.41 4.14 -1.82
N GLY A 141 -10.05 3.49 -0.70
CA GLY A 141 -9.19 2.29 -0.66
C GLY A 141 -8.22 2.29 0.51
N ALA A 142 -8.02 3.43 1.18
CA ALA A 142 -7.21 3.53 2.40
C ALA A 142 -7.93 2.93 3.63
N PHE A 143 -7.68 1.64 3.84
CA PHE A 143 -7.65 0.89 5.11
C PHE A 143 -8.88 0.94 6.04
N SER A 144 -9.63 -0.17 6.05
CA SER A 144 -10.26 -0.64 7.30
C SER A 144 -9.16 -1.22 8.19
N THR A 145 -8.94 -0.72 9.41
CA THR A 145 -7.98 -1.34 10.34
C THR A 145 -8.27 -2.83 10.47
N VAL A 146 -7.34 -3.70 10.02
CA VAL A 146 -7.45 -5.15 10.23
C VAL A 146 -7.60 -5.38 11.72
N SER A 147 -8.63 -6.11 12.14
CA SER A 147 -8.73 -6.48 13.55
C SER A 147 -7.48 -7.28 13.94
N ASN A 148 -6.96 -7.15 15.17
CA ASN A 148 -5.79 -7.94 15.60
C ASN A 148 -5.98 -9.46 15.38
N LYS A 149 -7.22 -9.95 15.42
CA LYS A 149 -7.53 -11.36 15.09
C LYS A 149 -7.32 -11.69 13.62
N ASP A 150 -7.70 -10.78 12.72
CA ASP A 150 -7.49 -10.95 11.29
C ASP A 150 -6.01 -10.81 10.92
N VAL A 151 -5.25 -9.93 11.59
CA VAL A 151 -3.78 -9.86 11.43
C VAL A 151 -3.15 -11.19 11.78
N ILE A 152 -3.46 -11.74 12.97
CA ILE A 152 -2.94 -13.04 13.43
C ILE A 152 -3.33 -14.16 12.46
N ARG A 153 -4.56 -14.16 11.94
CA ARG A 153 -5.01 -15.16 10.96
C ARG A 153 -4.22 -15.07 9.65
N ILE A 154 -4.01 -13.86 9.14
CA ILE A 154 -3.26 -13.63 7.91
C ILE A 154 -1.80 -14.02 8.09
N GLU A 155 -1.17 -13.65 9.21
CA GLU A 155 0.20 -14.07 9.53
C GLU A 155 0.34 -15.59 9.60
N GLN A 156 -0.64 -16.29 10.18
CA GLN A 156 -0.67 -17.77 10.19
C GLN A 156 -0.85 -18.38 8.80
N GLU A 157 -1.71 -17.79 7.96
CA GLU A 157 -1.87 -18.21 6.55
C GLU A 157 -0.57 -18.00 5.77
N ILE A 158 0.11 -16.86 5.98
CA ILE A 158 1.43 -16.62 5.41
C ILE A 158 2.41 -17.67 5.91
N ASP A 159 2.53 -17.89 7.22
CA ASP A 159 3.48 -18.87 7.79
C ASP A 159 3.29 -20.28 7.21
N ASN A 160 2.05 -20.67 6.91
CA ASN A 160 1.74 -21.95 6.27
C ASN A 160 2.18 -22.02 4.80
N CYS A 161 2.16 -20.90 4.08
CA CYS A 161 2.56 -20.82 2.68
C CYS A 161 4.03 -20.40 2.49
N ASN A 162 4.67 -19.85 3.53
CA ASN A 162 5.97 -19.18 3.43
C ASN A 162 7.16 -20.08 3.81
N LEU A 163 6.94 -21.33 4.22
CA LEU A 163 8.02 -22.21 4.65
C LEU A 163 9.01 -22.51 3.51
N GLU A 164 8.51 -22.89 2.33
CA GLU A 164 9.37 -23.20 1.18
C GLU A 164 10.02 -21.94 0.62
N PHE A 165 9.29 -20.82 0.60
CA PHE A 165 9.87 -19.50 0.30
C PHE A 165 11.04 -19.16 1.20
N ARG A 166 10.92 -19.30 2.53
CA ARG A 166 12.04 -19.01 3.44
C ARG A 166 13.24 -19.89 3.13
N LYS A 167 13.03 -21.16 2.78
CA LYS A 167 14.12 -22.07 2.44
C LYS A 167 14.80 -21.71 1.13
N SER A 168 14.06 -21.35 0.08
CA SER A 168 14.64 -20.92 -1.19
C SER A 168 15.32 -19.55 -1.05
N TYR A 169 14.65 -18.60 -0.40
CA TYR A 169 15.22 -17.29 -0.10
C TYR A 169 16.53 -17.38 0.70
N ASN A 170 16.56 -18.16 1.78
CA ASN A 170 17.78 -18.27 2.60
C ASN A 170 18.95 -18.91 1.85
N ARG A 171 18.69 -19.78 0.87
CA ARG A 171 19.75 -20.32 0.01
C ARG A 171 20.31 -19.24 -0.90
N PHE A 172 19.43 -18.49 -1.56
CA PHE A 172 19.81 -17.33 -2.37
C PHE A 172 20.59 -16.29 -1.56
N ASP A 173 20.05 -15.86 -0.41
CA ASP A 173 20.67 -14.84 0.44
C ASP A 173 22.01 -15.31 1.03
N SER A 174 22.16 -16.60 1.35
CA SER A 174 23.43 -17.15 1.81
C SER A 174 24.52 -17.09 0.74
N GLU A 175 24.21 -17.47 -0.51
CA GLU A 175 25.19 -17.39 -1.61
C GLU A 175 25.52 -15.94 -1.98
N MET A 176 24.51 -15.06 -1.98
CA MET A 176 24.72 -13.62 -2.15
C MET A 176 25.69 -13.07 -1.11
N ASN A 177 25.53 -13.45 0.16
CA ASN A 177 26.44 -13.03 1.21
C ASN A 177 27.85 -13.59 0.99
N VAL A 178 28.01 -14.84 0.54
CA VAL A 178 29.32 -15.42 0.22
C VAL A 178 30.06 -14.59 -0.82
N LEU A 179 29.38 -14.23 -1.92
CA LEU A 179 29.97 -13.39 -2.96
C LEU A 179 30.25 -11.97 -2.45
N LEU A 180 29.31 -11.34 -1.74
CA LEU A 180 29.53 -10.00 -1.17
C LEU A 180 30.70 -9.98 -0.19
N PHE A 181 30.92 -11.04 0.60
CA PHE A 181 32.05 -11.14 1.52
C PHE A 181 33.39 -11.37 0.82
N SER A 182 33.41 -11.78 -0.45
CA SER A 182 34.65 -11.89 -1.22
C SER A 182 35.08 -10.58 -1.88
N VAL A 183 34.17 -9.60 -1.97
CA VAL A 183 34.45 -8.28 -2.56
C VAL A 183 35.27 -7.43 -1.59
N ASP A 184 36.56 -7.27 -1.89
CA ASP A 184 37.49 -6.42 -1.14
C ASP A 184 37.35 -4.91 -1.48
N ASP A 185 36.77 -4.57 -2.64
CA ASP A 185 36.53 -3.19 -3.06
C ASP A 185 35.30 -2.60 -2.33
N GLU A 186 35.55 -1.66 -1.42
CA GLU A 186 34.52 -1.06 -0.57
C GLU A 186 33.46 -0.28 -1.37
N GLU A 187 33.84 0.39 -2.47
CA GLU A 187 32.92 1.17 -3.31
C GLU A 187 32.00 0.23 -4.10
N LEU A 188 32.58 -0.84 -4.67
CA LEU A 188 31.83 -1.87 -5.38
C LEU A 188 30.90 -2.64 -4.42
N TYR A 189 31.37 -2.98 -3.23
CA TYR A 189 30.57 -3.65 -2.20
C TYR A 189 29.33 -2.82 -1.83
N ASP A 190 29.52 -1.53 -1.52
CA ASP A 190 28.43 -0.64 -1.11
C ASP A 190 27.37 -0.49 -2.22
N ASP A 191 27.82 -0.37 -3.47
CA ASP A 191 26.93 -0.24 -4.62
C ASP A 191 26.12 -1.53 -4.89
N ILE A 192 26.78 -2.71 -4.91
CA ILE A 192 26.09 -4.00 -5.07
C ILE A 192 25.13 -4.23 -3.90
N SER A 193 25.53 -3.91 -2.67
CA SER A 193 24.71 -4.07 -1.47
C SER A 193 23.44 -3.22 -1.53
N ALA A 194 23.55 -1.95 -1.94
CA ALA A 194 22.40 -1.05 -2.13
C ALA A 194 21.45 -1.55 -3.23
N LYS A 195 22.00 -2.00 -4.37
CA LYS A 195 21.22 -2.59 -5.46
C LYS A 195 20.55 -3.89 -5.03
N TYR A 196 21.21 -4.71 -4.22
CA TYR A 196 20.66 -5.96 -3.68
C TYR A 196 19.44 -5.74 -2.76
N VAL A 197 19.49 -4.72 -1.90
CA VAL A 197 18.31 -4.32 -1.10
C VAL A 197 17.17 -3.86 -2.01
N THR A 198 17.50 -3.06 -3.02
CA THR A 198 16.52 -2.48 -3.94
C THR A 198 15.83 -3.55 -4.80
N LEU A 199 16.59 -4.53 -5.30
CA LEU A 199 16.08 -5.69 -6.04
C LEU A 199 15.04 -6.46 -5.21
N ARG A 200 15.36 -6.79 -3.96
CA ARG A 200 14.43 -7.51 -3.08
C ARG A 200 13.17 -6.70 -2.78
N LEU A 201 13.29 -5.39 -2.60
CA LEU A 201 12.13 -4.51 -2.45
C LEU A 201 11.27 -4.49 -3.72
N TYR A 202 11.90 -4.46 -4.90
CA TYR A 202 11.24 -4.52 -6.19
C TYR A 202 10.41 -5.80 -6.36
N GLU A 203 11.00 -6.95 -6.03
CA GLU A 203 10.35 -8.26 -6.15
C GLU A 203 9.14 -8.40 -5.23
N ILE A 204 9.24 -7.94 -3.98
CA ILE A 204 8.09 -7.91 -3.08
C ILE A 204 7.07 -6.87 -3.56
N ALA A 205 7.48 -5.76 -4.19
CA ALA A 205 6.54 -4.78 -4.72
C ALA A 205 5.66 -5.36 -5.85
N GLN A 206 6.16 -6.33 -6.63
CA GLN A 206 5.35 -7.03 -7.63
C GLN A 206 4.15 -7.78 -7.01
N VAL A 207 4.32 -8.35 -5.80
CA VAL A 207 3.23 -8.94 -5.00
C VAL A 207 2.09 -7.94 -4.81
N VAL A 208 2.46 -6.68 -4.51
CA VAL A 208 1.52 -5.62 -4.16
C VAL A 208 0.89 -5.00 -5.40
N ASN A 209 1.65 -4.82 -6.48
CA ASN A 209 1.14 -4.29 -7.75
C ASN A 209 0.06 -5.20 -8.36
N CYS A 210 0.17 -6.51 -8.17
CA CYS A 210 -0.86 -7.47 -8.60
C CYS A 210 -2.14 -7.45 -7.75
N SER A 211 -2.14 -6.78 -6.60
CA SER A 211 -3.29 -6.63 -5.72
C SER A 211 -3.83 -5.19 -5.76
N LEU A 212 -4.63 -4.87 -6.79
CA LEU A 212 -5.13 -3.49 -7.02
C LEU A 212 -6.01 -2.87 -5.91
N GLN A 213 -6.19 -3.50 -4.75
CA GLN A 213 -7.14 -3.01 -3.74
C GLN A 213 -6.49 -2.27 -2.57
N GLY A 214 -5.15 -2.32 -2.38
CA GLY A 214 -4.50 -1.62 -1.27
C GLY A 214 -5.10 -1.98 0.07
N THR A 215 -5.50 -3.25 0.19
CA THR A 215 -6.20 -3.69 1.39
C THR A 215 -5.23 -3.77 2.55
N SER A 216 -5.79 -3.63 3.73
CA SER A 216 -5.11 -3.80 5.00
C SER A 216 -4.43 -5.16 5.17
N LYS A 217 -4.84 -6.18 4.38
CA LYS A 217 -4.19 -7.50 4.32
C LYS A 217 -2.86 -7.48 3.56
N GLU A 218 -2.78 -6.73 2.45
CA GLU A 218 -1.56 -6.63 1.64
C GLU A 218 -0.41 -6.00 2.42
N ILE A 219 -0.71 -4.97 3.23
CA ILE A 219 0.27 -4.38 4.14
C ILE A 219 0.79 -5.41 5.14
N VAL A 220 -0.09 -6.26 5.71
CA VAL A 220 0.32 -7.31 6.65
C VAL A 220 1.22 -8.33 5.94
N ILE A 221 0.85 -8.76 4.73
CA ILE A 221 1.65 -9.68 3.90
C ILE A 221 3.01 -9.10 3.61
N PHE A 222 3.06 -7.85 3.14
CA PHE A 222 4.30 -7.18 2.80
C PHE A 222 5.21 -6.99 4.01
N LYS A 223 4.67 -6.48 5.13
CA LYS A 223 5.44 -6.32 6.39
C LYS A 223 6.00 -7.65 6.88
N LYS A 224 5.24 -8.73 6.71
CA LYS A 224 5.69 -10.08 7.05
C LYS A 224 6.80 -10.58 6.12
N LEU A 225 6.67 -10.39 4.81
CA LEU A 225 7.69 -10.78 3.82
C LEU A 225 9.00 -10.00 4.03
N LEU A 226 8.93 -8.69 4.23
CA LEU A 226 10.11 -7.87 4.58
C LEU A 226 10.86 -8.43 5.80
N LYS A 227 10.11 -8.77 6.86
CA LYS A 227 10.66 -9.32 8.09
C LYS A 227 11.29 -10.68 7.86
N ASP A 228 10.62 -11.55 7.10
CA ASP A 228 11.09 -12.90 6.79
C ASP A 228 12.31 -12.88 5.86
N MET A 229 12.44 -11.84 5.03
CA MET A 229 13.62 -11.62 4.18
C MET A 229 14.76 -10.90 4.90
N HIS A 230 14.61 -10.55 6.18
CA HIS A 230 15.61 -9.79 6.93
C HIS A 230 16.04 -8.50 6.23
N ILE A 231 15.12 -7.83 5.55
CA ILE A 231 15.37 -6.52 4.95
C ILE A 231 15.33 -5.51 6.11
N VAL A 232 16.50 -5.22 6.68
CA VAL A 232 16.67 -4.28 7.79
C VAL A 232 17.32 -3.00 7.27
N SER A 233 16.80 -1.85 7.70
CA SER A 233 17.33 -0.53 7.37
C SER A 233 18.20 0.00 8.50
N ASN A 234 19.48 0.24 8.25
CA ASN A 234 20.34 1.01 9.16
C ASN A 234 20.90 2.30 8.53
N ASP A 235 20.59 2.63 7.27
CA ASP A 235 21.10 3.83 6.59
C ASP A 235 20.00 4.83 6.15
N ASP A 236 20.44 6.00 5.66
CA ASP A 236 19.62 7.12 5.18
C ASP A 236 19.57 7.22 3.63
N SER A 237 19.77 6.11 2.90
CA SER A 237 19.69 6.10 1.43
C SER A 237 18.29 6.48 0.91
N GLU A 238 18.22 6.95 -0.35
CA GLU A 238 16.95 7.31 -1.01
C GLU A 238 15.95 6.15 -0.96
N TYR A 239 16.44 4.92 -1.16
CA TYR A 239 15.67 3.68 -1.07
C TYR A 239 15.13 3.39 0.33
N GLN A 240 15.80 3.86 1.39
CA GLN A 240 15.27 3.79 2.76
C GLN A 240 14.19 4.83 3.05
N MET A 241 14.24 5.99 2.39
CA MET A 241 13.10 6.92 2.45
C MET A 241 11.84 6.28 1.85
N ILE A 242 11.99 5.45 0.82
CA ILE A 242 10.89 4.66 0.24
C ILE A 242 10.40 3.58 1.21
N TYR A 243 11.31 2.83 1.85
CA TYR A 243 10.98 1.85 2.90
C TYR A 243 10.28 2.47 4.12
N ARG A 244 10.75 3.63 4.61
CA ARG A 244 10.16 4.36 5.75
C ARG A 244 8.80 4.96 5.40
N LYS A 245 8.67 5.65 4.26
CA LYS A 245 7.37 6.15 3.76
C LYS A 245 6.35 5.02 3.58
N PHE A 246 6.83 3.84 3.19
CA PHE A 246 6.02 2.63 3.10
C PHE A 246 5.55 2.13 4.49
N LEU A 247 6.44 2.08 5.50
CA LEU A 247 6.09 1.63 6.85
C LEU A 247 5.21 2.61 7.62
N ASP A 248 5.44 3.91 7.42
CA ASP A 248 4.79 5.02 8.14
C ASP A 248 3.39 5.33 7.62
N ASN A 249 2.93 4.65 6.55
CA ASN A 249 1.55 4.68 6.08
C ASN A 249 1.09 6.09 5.65
N THR A 250 2.04 6.98 5.33
CA THR A 250 1.80 8.43 5.16
C THR A 250 1.51 8.85 3.72
N ASP A 251 1.72 7.97 2.74
CA ASP A 251 1.47 8.24 1.33
C ASP A 251 0.94 7.00 0.60
N ASN A 252 0.27 7.23 -0.51
CA ASN A 252 -0.22 6.20 -1.44
C ASN A 252 0.95 5.32 -1.89
N TYR A 253 1.22 4.23 -1.16
CA TYR A 253 2.37 3.34 -1.34
C TYR A 253 2.49 2.86 -2.79
N ARG A 254 1.36 2.76 -3.51
CA ARG A 254 1.28 2.45 -4.93
C ARG A 254 1.93 3.52 -5.80
N THR A 255 1.71 4.79 -5.49
CA THR A 255 2.34 5.93 -6.18
C THR A 255 3.84 5.96 -5.91
N ILE A 256 4.28 5.63 -4.69
CA ILE A 256 5.71 5.50 -4.37
C ILE A 256 6.31 4.34 -5.15
N MET A 257 5.75 3.13 -5.07
CA MET A 257 6.24 1.97 -5.82
C MET A 257 6.24 2.22 -7.33
N GLN A 258 5.19 2.81 -7.90
CA GLN A 258 5.13 3.10 -9.34
C GLN A 258 6.12 4.19 -9.78
N ASN A 259 6.39 5.20 -8.95
CA ASN A 259 7.33 6.27 -9.30
C ASN A 259 8.80 5.88 -9.04
N THR A 260 9.04 5.00 -8.07
CA THR A 260 10.37 4.58 -7.64
C THR A 260 10.84 3.31 -8.34
N ALA A 261 10.00 2.28 -8.41
CA ALA A 261 10.36 0.97 -8.92
C ALA A 261 10.35 0.90 -10.46
N MET A 262 9.57 1.76 -11.12
CA MET A 262 9.33 1.68 -12.57
C MET A 262 10.02 2.77 -13.40
N SER A 263 10.79 3.67 -12.78
CA SER A 263 11.44 4.76 -13.53
C SER A 263 12.64 4.28 -14.34
N ASN A 264 13.25 3.13 -14.00
CA ASN A 264 14.25 2.42 -14.81
C ASN A 264 14.50 0.96 -14.34
N GLU A 265 13.53 0.06 -14.55
CA GLU A 265 13.65 -1.39 -14.27
C GLU A 265 14.88 -2.00 -14.96
N ASP A 266 15.07 -1.70 -16.25
CA ASP A 266 16.20 -2.20 -17.05
C ASP A 266 17.57 -1.77 -16.48
N GLU A 267 17.67 -0.56 -15.91
CA GLU A 267 18.92 -0.05 -15.33
C GLU A 267 19.20 -0.68 -13.97
N LEU A 268 18.15 -0.90 -13.16
CA LEU A 268 18.28 -1.53 -11.86
C LEU A 268 18.68 -3.00 -12.00
N MET A 269 17.92 -3.76 -12.79
CA MET A 269 18.10 -5.20 -12.95
C MET A 269 19.37 -5.49 -13.75
N GLY A 270 19.54 -4.83 -14.88
CA GLY A 270 20.73 -4.98 -15.72
C GLY A 270 22.00 -4.51 -15.02
N GLY A 271 21.94 -3.37 -14.29
CA GLY A 271 23.07 -2.85 -13.54
C GLY A 271 23.50 -3.79 -12.41
N PHE A 272 22.56 -4.23 -11.59
CA PHE A 272 22.85 -5.16 -10.49
C PHE A 272 23.56 -6.43 -10.97
N TRP A 273 23.01 -7.11 -11.98
CA TRP A 273 23.60 -8.36 -12.48
C TRP A 273 24.94 -8.15 -13.16
N LEU A 274 25.14 -7.02 -13.85
CA LEU A 274 26.42 -6.67 -14.44
C LEU A 274 27.49 -6.49 -13.37
N ASP A 275 27.20 -5.73 -12.30
CA ASP A 275 28.16 -5.52 -11.22
C ASP A 275 28.47 -6.82 -10.48
N LEU A 276 27.47 -7.69 -10.31
CA LEU A 276 27.65 -9.01 -9.71
C LEU A 276 28.52 -9.94 -10.58
N MET A 277 28.39 -9.86 -11.91
CA MET A 277 29.25 -10.57 -12.85
C MET A 277 30.70 -10.06 -12.81
N VAL A 278 30.89 -8.74 -12.74
CA VAL A 278 32.22 -8.13 -12.60
C VAL A 278 32.88 -8.61 -11.30
N ALA A 279 32.15 -8.52 -10.18
CA ALA A 279 32.62 -9.02 -8.89
C ALA A 279 32.96 -10.52 -8.96
N ALA A 280 32.06 -11.36 -9.47
CA ALA A 280 32.33 -12.80 -9.59
C ALA A 280 33.56 -13.10 -10.44
N GLY A 281 33.78 -12.38 -11.54
CA GLY A 281 34.94 -12.53 -12.40
C GLY A 281 36.25 -12.12 -11.70
N ASP A 282 36.26 -10.96 -11.05
CA ASP A 282 37.44 -10.42 -10.37
C ASP A 282 37.86 -11.28 -9.17
N TYR A 283 36.90 -11.89 -8.47
CA TYR A 283 37.13 -12.70 -7.28
C TYR A 283 37.08 -14.21 -7.52
N ASN A 284 36.93 -14.67 -8.77
CA ASN A 284 36.87 -16.09 -9.17
C ASN A 284 35.72 -16.88 -8.49
N GLU A 285 34.55 -16.25 -8.42
CA GLU A 285 33.32 -16.75 -7.78
C GLU A 285 32.21 -17.10 -8.80
N ASN A 286 32.57 -17.45 -10.03
CA ASN A 286 31.59 -17.75 -11.10
C ASN A 286 30.61 -18.89 -10.75
N GLU A 287 31.05 -19.89 -9.98
CA GLU A 287 30.16 -20.97 -9.53
C GLU A 287 29.16 -20.47 -8.47
N THR A 288 29.62 -19.63 -7.56
CA THR A 288 28.77 -18.94 -6.57
C THR A 288 27.72 -18.09 -7.28
N LEU A 289 28.10 -17.35 -8.33
CA LEU A 289 27.16 -16.57 -9.14
C LEU A 289 26.11 -17.44 -9.85
N LYS A 290 26.49 -18.62 -10.37
CA LYS A 290 25.54 -19.57 -10.96
C LYS A 290 24.55 -20.12 -9.93
N ASN A 291 25.02 -20.42 -8.72
CA ASN A 291 24.16 -20.84 -7.62
C ASN A 291 23.18 -19.73 -7.22
N ILE A 292 23.66 -18.48 -7.15
CA ILE A 292 22.82 -17.30 -6.90
C ILE A 292 21.68 -17.26 -7.92
N ILE A 293 21.99 -17.37 -9.21
CA ILE A 293 20.97 -17.36 -10.28
C ILE A 293 19.95 -18.49 -10.11
N ASP A 294 20.41 -19.73 -9.90
CA ASP A 294 19.51 -20.88 -9.75
C ASP A 294 18.59 -20.75 -8.52
N TYR A 295 19.17 -20.35 -7.38
CA TYR A 295 18.41 -20.15 -6.15
C TYR A 295 17.47 -18.96 -6.25
N HIS A 296 17.82 -17.95 -7.03
CA HIS A 296 16.94 -16.81 -7.27
C HIS A 296 15.70 -17.23 -8.06
N LYS A 297 15.84 -18.07 -9.09
CA LYS A 297 14.71 -18.64 -9.83
C LYS A 297 13.79 -19.46 -8.93
N GLU A 298 14.35 -20.31 -8.06
CA GLU A 298 13.59 -21.08 -7.07
C GLU A 298 12.85 -20.17 -6.08
N TYR A 299 13.51 -19.10 -5.61
CA TYR A 299 12.92 -18.10 -4.73
C TYR A 299 11.73 -17.40 -5.41
N LEU A 300 11.88 -16.97 -6.66
CA LEU A 300 10.84 -16.30 -7.44
C LEU A 300 9.61 -17.21 -7.64
N ASP A 301 9.82 -18.52 -7.82
CA ASP A 301 8.72 -19.50 -7.88
C ASP A 301 7.93 -19.60 -6.58
N GLU A 302 8.63 -19.64 -5.44
CA GLU A 302 7.95 -19.69 -4.14
C GLU A 302 7.24 -18.35 -3.82
N LEU A 303 7.84 -17.22 -4.21
CA LEU A 303 7.20 -15.91 -4.09
C LEU A 303 5.91 -15.85 -4.91
N ALA A 304 5.93 -16.35 -6.16
CA ALA A 304 4.75 -16.41 -7.02
C ALA A 304 3.62 -17.26 -6.42
N LYS A 305 3.94 -18.37 -5.73
CA LYS A 305 2.92 -19.19 -5.03
C LYS A 305 2.23 -18.44 -3.90
N ILE A 306 2.98 -17.62 -3.15
CA ILE A 306 2.41 -16.76 -2.11
C ILE A 306 1.46 -15.75 -2.75
N ILE A 307 1.88 -15.10 -3.84
CA ILE A 307 1.03 -14.16 -4.58
C ILE A 307 -0.25 -14.86 -5.05
N TRP A 308 -0.14 -16.06 -5.63
CA TRP A 308 -1.28 -16.84 -6.10
C TRP A 308 -2.29 -17.15 -4.99
N TYR A 309 -1.81 -17.56 -3.82
CA TYR A 309 -2.67 -17.89 -2.69
C TYR A 309 -3.57 -16.70 -2.29
N PHE A 310 -3.01 -15.49 -2.27
CA PHE A 310 -3.74 -14.28 -1.89
C PHE A 310 -4.59 -13.72 -3.04
N VAL A 311 -4.08 -13.65 -4.27
CA VAL A 311 -4.82 -13.12 -5.43
C VAL A 311 -6.04 -13.98 -5.80
N ARG A 312 -5.95 -15.31 -5.62
CA ARG A 312 -7.05 -16.24 -5.93
C ARG A 312 -8.30 -16.02 -5.07
N GLN A 313 -8.16 -15.45 -3.86
CA GLN A 313 -9.30 -15.15 -3.01
C GLN A 313 -10.16 -13.97 -3.54
N ASP A 314 -9.61 -13.13 -4.42
CA ASP A 314 -10.23 -11.88 -4.86
C ASP A 314 -10.77 -11.91 -6.31
N SER A 315 -10.82 -13.07 -6.98
CA SER A 315 -11.53 -13.27 -8.28
C SER A 315 -10.97 -12.53 -9.53
N PHE A 316 -9.69 -12.14 -9.56
CA PHE A 316 -9.11 -11.39 -10.69
C PHE A 316 -8.13 -12.22 -11.55
N THR A 317 -8.58 -12.76 -12.68
CA THR A 317 -7.76 -13.56 -13.61
C THR A 317 -6.80 -12.74 -14.48
N GLU A 318 -7.10 -11.48 -14.80
CA GLU A 318 -6.28 -10.66 -15.72
C GLU A 318 -4.96 -10.17 -15.09
N LYS A 319 -4.94 -9.98 -13.76
CA LYS A 319 -3.74 -9.53 -13.01
C LYS A 319 -2.68 -10.63 -12.91
N TYR A 320 -3.12 -11.87 -12.90
CA TYR A 320 -2.27 -13.05 -12.88
C TYR A 320 -1.43 -13.16 -14.15
N CYS A 321 -2.03 -12.92 -15.32
CA CYS A 321 -1.30 -12.97 -16.60
C CYS A 321 -0.15 -11.95 -16.67
N ILE A 322 -0.25 -10.83 -15.96
CA ILE A 322 0.81 -9.82 -15.89
C ILE A 322 1.98 -10.32 -15.04
N LEU A 323 1.68 -10.91 -13.88
CA LEU A 323 2.71 -11.47 -13.00
C LEU A 323 3.44 -12.63 -13.65
N ASP A 324 2.70 -13.57 -14.25
CA ASP A 324 3.28 -14.72 -14.94
C ASP A 324 4.18 -14.26 -16.09
N GLY A 325 3.72 -13.27 -16.87
CA GLY A 325 4.53 -12.71 -17.95
C GLY A 325 5.80 -12.01 -17.45
N TRP A 326 5.73 -11.27 -16.34
CA TRP A 326 6.91 -10.68 -15.72
C TRP A 326 7.88 -11.75 -15.21
N LEU A 327 7.38 -12.75 -14.50
CA LEU A 327 8.17 -13.85 -13.92
C LEU A 327 8.89 -14.65 -15.01
N GLU A 328 8.19 -14.96 -16.11
CA GLU A 328 8.75 -15.68 -17.25
C GLU A 328 9.85 -14.85 -17.93
N ASN A 329 9.60 -13.57 -18.19
CA ASN A 329 10.61 -12.68 -18.77
C ASN A 329 11.84 -12.58 -17.86
N TYR A 330 11.65 -12.37 -16.57
CA TYR A 330 12.77 -12.19 -15.65
C TYR A 330 13.62 -13.46 -15.53
N LYS A 331 12.99 -14.64 -15.45
CA LYS A 331 13.74 -15.91 -15.45
C LYS A 331 14.50 -16.15 -16.75
N ASN A 332 13.96 -15.73 -17.89
CA ASN A 332 14.68 -15.81 -19.17
C ASN A 332 15.92 -14.91 -19.17
N GLU A 333 15.85 -13.72 -18.58
CA GLU A 333 17.03 -12.85 -18.41
C GLU A 333 18.09 -13.49 -17.52
N LEU A 334 17.68 -14.12 -16.41
CA LEU A 334 18.60 -14.87 -15.55
C LEU A 334 19.28 -16.03 -16.29
N ASP A 335 18.56 -16.73 -17.17
CA ASP A 335 19.14 -17.79 -18.00
C ASP A 335 20.16 -17.23 -18.99
N LEU A 336 19.89 -16.08 -19.62
CA LEU A 336 20.85 -15.41 -20.52
C LEU A 336 22.11 -14.96 -19.78
N ILE A 337 21.98 -14.44 -18.56
CA ILE A 337 23.12 -14.07 -17.72
C ILE A 337 23.96 -15.31 -17.42
N LYS A 338 23.31 -16.42 -17.05
CA LYS A 338 23.98 -17.69 -16.75
C LYS A 338 24.75 -18.23 -17.95
N GLU A 339 24.15 -18.20 -19.14
CA GLU A 339 24.81 -18.57 -20.40
C GLU A 339 26.04 -17.69 -20.66
N THR A 340 25.95 -16.38 -20.39
CA THR A 340 27.06 -15.45 -20.57
C THR A 340 28.25 -15.76 -19.65
N ILE A 341 27.98 -16.24 -18.42
CA ILE A 341 29.02 -16.68 -17.48
C ILE A 341 29.72 -17.96 -17.98
N ASP A 342 28.99 -18.85 -18.67
CA ASP A 342 29.58 -20.06 -19.27
C ASP A 342 30.46 -19.77 -20.50
N GLU A 343 30.23 -18.63 -21.17
CA GLU A 343 31.00 -18.19 -22.33
C GLU A 343 32.27 -17.38 -21.99
N CYS A 344 32.31 -16.76 -20.81
CA CYS A 344 33.45 -15.99 -20.28
C CYS A 344 34.44 -16.88 -19.51
#